data_AF-A0A1B8XYV4-F1
#
_entry.id   AF-A0A1B8XYV4-F1
#
_cell.length_a   1.000
_cell.length_b   1.000
_cell.length_c   1.000
_cell.angle_alpha   90.00
_cell.angle_beta   90.00
_cell.angle_gamma   90.00
#
_symmetry.space_group_name_H-M   'P 1'
#
loop_
_entity.id
_entity.type
_entity.pdbx_description
1 polymer ?
#
loop_
_entity_poly.entity_id
_entity_poly.type
_entity_poly.pdbx_seq_one_letter_code
_entity_poly.pdbx_strand_id
1 'polypeptide(L)'
;IKIKLEADVQVLQQQLQQMKATYQLNQEKLEYNYQVLKKRDEENTITKSQQKRKITRLQDVLNNLRLKQAKQVKQYKEENQSLMDDYKRIVEQYKELQKKMRHFSAVDAKMFEDIWLMNEEEMKQLVQKALEADRIIQEQQLGMRWEPPELGFLDNVGPLLAKQKDQKPAITVAQEVMSSN
;
A
#
# COMPACT_ATOMS: atom_id res chain seq x y z
N ILE A 1 -111.95 4.79 -31.79
CA ILE A 1 -111.17 3.53 -31.67
C ILE A 1 -109.98 3.53 -32.63
N LYS A 2 -110.20 3.70 -33.94
CA LYS A 2 -109.16 3.80 -34.98
C LYS A 2 -108.05 4.83 -34.69
N ILE A 3 -108.40 6.08 -34.37
CA ILE A 3 -107.44 7.17 -34.09
C ILE A 3 -106.52 6.84 -32.90
N LYS A 4 -107.04 6.18 -31.85
CA LYS A 4 -106.24 5.79 -30.68
C LYS A 4 -105.22 4.71 -31.04
N LEU A 5 -105.63 3.71 -31.82
CA LEU A 5 -104.74 2.66 -32.32
C LEU A 5 -103.66 3.20 -33.26
N GLU A 6 -103.99 4.16 -34.13
CA GLU A 6 -103.02 4.82 -35.00
C GLU A 6 -101.99 5.63 -34.20
N ALA A 7 -102.43 6.34 -33.14
CA ALA A 7 -101.54 7.05 -32.23
C ALA A 7 -100.62 6.08 -31.44
N ASP A 8 -101.15 4.96 -30.95
CA ASP A 8 -100.36 3.95 -30.23
C ASP A 8 -99.32 3.28 -31.14
N VAL A 9 -99.68 2.97 -32.39
CA VAL A 9 -98.74 2.48 -33.41
C VAL A 9 -97.63 3.50 -33.68
N GLN A 10 -97.96 4.79 -33.77
CA GLN A 10 -96.97 5.85 -33.97
C GLN A 10 -96.02 5.99 -32.78
N VAL A 11 -96.51 5.90 -31.53
CA VAL A 11 -95.70 5.92 -30.31
C VAL A 11 -94.76 4.72 -30.26
N LEU A 12 -95.26 3.51 -30.56
CA LEU A 12 -94.45 2.30 -30.59
C LEU A 12 -93.36 2.36 -31.68
N GLN A 13 -93.67 2.92 -32.85
CA GLN A 13 -92.67 3.15 -33.89
C GLN A 13 -91.58 4.13 -33.44
N GLN A 14 -91.95 5.22 -32.77
CA GLN A 14 -91.00 6.19 -32.23
C GLN A 14 -90.11 5.56 -31.16
N GLN A 15 -90.67 4.79 -30.24
CA GLN A 15 -89.92 4.05 -29.21
C GLN A 15 -88.95 3.04 -29.84
N LEU A 16 -89.38 2.32 -30.88
CA LEU A 16 -88.52 1.39 -31.60
C LEU A 16 -87.36 2.10 -32.30
N GLN A 17 -87.62 3.26 -32.92
CA GLN A 17 -86.57 4.08 -33.54
C GLN A 17 -85.57 4.61 -32.49
N GLN A 18 -86.04 5.12 -31.35
CA GLN A 18 -85.18 5.57 -30.25
C GLN A 18 -84.33 4.43 -29.69
N MET A 19 -84.93 3.25 -29.52
CA MET A 19 -84.23 2.06 -29.06
C MET A 19 -83.12 1.68 -30.05
N LYS A 20 -83.42 1.62 -31.35
CA LYS A 20 -82.40 1.35 -32.40
C LYS A 20 -81.26 2.36 -32.37
N ALA A 21 -81.56 3.66 -32.26
CA ALA A 21 -80.53 4.69 -32.18
C ALA A 21 -79.65 4.54 -30.93
N THR A 22 -80.24 4.19 -29.78
CA THR A 22 -79.52 3.96 -28.52
C THR A 22 -78.62 2.72 -28.63
N TYR A 23 -79.12 1.63 -29.22
CA TYR A 23 -78.31 0.43 -29.45
C TYR A 23 -77.15 0.70 -30.38
N GLN A 24 -77.37 1.43 -31.49
CA GLN A 24 -76.30 1.80 -32.42
C GLN A 24 -75.22 2.64 -31.72
N LEU A 25 -75.61 3.65 -30.94
CA LEU A 25 -74.66 4.47 -30.19
C LEU A 25 -73.87 3.64 -29.16
N ASN A 26 -74.54 2.72 -28.46
CA ASN A 26 -73.88 1.84 -27.50
C ASN A 26 -72.92 0.87 -28.18
N GLN A 27 -73.27 0.37 -29.36
CA GLN A 27 -72.40 -0.48 -30.18
C GLN A 27 -71.14 0.28 -30.60
N GLU A 28 -71.28 1.52 -31.08
CA GLU A 28 -70.14 2.38 -31.45
C GLU A 28 -69.24 2.71 -30.24
N LYS A 29 -69.85 3.00 -29.07
CA LYS A 29 -69.09 3.22 -27.82
C LYS A 29 -68.34 1.97 -27.39
N LEU A 30 -68.94 0.79 -27.49
CA LEU A 30 -68.31 -0.47 -27.15
C LEU A 30 -67.14 -0.77 -28.08
N GLU A 31 -67.33 -0.56 -29.39
CA GLU A 31 -66.28 -0.73 -30.40
C GLU A 31 -65.11 0.23 -30.14
N TYR A 32 -65.38 1.51 -29.85
CA TYR A 32 -64.35 2.47 -29.47
C TYR A 32 -63.59 2.02 -28.21
N ASN A 33 -64.30 1.65 -27.14
CA ASN A 33 -63.69 1.19 -25.90
C ASN A 33 -62.80 -0.04 -26.13
N TYR A 34 -63.26 -0.99 -26.95
CA TYR A 34 -62.47 -2.15 -27.33
C TYR A 34 -61.19 -1.77 -28.07
N GLN A 35 -61.26 -0.86 -29.05
CA GLN A 35 -60.09 -0.38 -29.78
C GLN A 35 -59.08 0.33 -28.87
N VAL A 36 -59.56 1.15 -27.92
CA VAL A 36 -58.69 1.82 -26.93
C VAL A 36 -58.00 0.79 -26.02
N LEU A 37 -58.75 -0.19 -25.50
CA LEU A 37 -58.18 -1.25 -24.67
C LEU A 37 -57.15 -2.08 -25.44
N LYS A 38 -57.43 -2.41 -26.70
CA LYS A 38 -56.51 -3.14 -27.57
C LYS A 38 -55.20 -2.38 -27.78
N LYS A 39 -55.28 -1.08 -28.14
CA LYS A 39 -54.07 -0.24 -28.30
C LYS A 39 -53.27 -0.15 -27.00
N ARG A 40 -53.95 0.01 -25.86
CA ARG A 40 -53.29 0.04 -24.55
C ARG A 40 -52.59 -1.29 -24.23
N ASP A 41 -53.17 -2.42 -24.58
CA ASP A 41 -52.56 -3.72 -24.34
C ASP A 41 -51.35 -3.97 -25.25
N GLU A 42 -51.42 -3.54 -26.51
CA GLU A 42 -50.30 -3.55 -27.45
C GLU A 42 -49.13 -2.69 -26.92
N GLU A 43 -49.41 -1.45 -26.49
CA GLU A 43 -48.42 -0.55 -25.89
C GLU A 43 -47.82 -1.15 -24.62
N ASN A 44 -48.65 -1.66 -23.70
CA ASN A 44 -48.20 -2.29 -22.46
C ASN A 44 -47.30 -3.51 -22.73
N THR A 45 -47.63 -4.31 -23.74
CA THR A 45 -46.84 -5.48 -24.14
C THR A 45 -45.45 -5.05 -24.63
N ILE A 46 -45.38 -4.00 -25.44
CA ILE A 46 -44.11 -3.42 -25.90
C ILE A 46 -43.31 -2.89 -24.72
N THR A 47 -43.91 -2.10 -23.83
CA THR A 47 -43.24 -1.54 -22.64
C THR A 47 -42.71 -2.64 -21.72
N LYS A 48 -43.51 -3.68 -21.43
CA LYS A 48 -43.07 -4.83 -20.62
C LYS A 48 -41.88 -5.55 -21.26
N SER A 49 -41.91 -5.76 -22.57
CA SER A 49 -40.80 -6.38 -23.31
C SER A 49 -39.52 -5.54 -23.25
N GLN A 50 -39.63 -4.21 -23.38
CA GLN A 50 -38.50 -3.30 -23.25
C GLN A 50 -37.92 -3.29 -21.83
N GLN A 51 -38.79 -3.23 -20.81
CA GLN A 51 -38.39 -3.29 -19.40
C GLN A 51 -37.70 -4.61 -19.06
N LYS A 52 -38.24 -5.75 -19.52
CA LYS A 52 -37.61 -7.07 -19.32
C LYS A 52 -36.20 -7.12 -19.91
N ARG A 53 -36.02 -6.62 -21.13
CA ARG A 53 -34.68 -6.52 -21.77
C ARG A 53 -33.74 -5.61 -20.98
N LYS A 54 -34.24 -4.48 -20.45
CA LYS A 54 -33.44 -3.58 -19.59
C LYS A 54 -33.00 -4.28 -18.30
N ILE A 55 -33.90 -5.01 -17.65
CA ILE A 55 -33.61 -5.78 -16.44
C ILE A 55 -32.51 -6.80 -16.72
N THR A 56 -32.62 -7.59 -17.79
CA THR A 56 -31.60 -8.58 -18.16
C THR A 56 -30.23 -7.93 -18.37
N ARG A 57 -30.15 -6.84 -19.14
CA ARG A 57 -28.87 -6.12 -19.35
C ARG A 57 -28.26 -5.61 -18.04
N LEU A 58 -29.09 -5.06 -17.15
CA LEU A 58 -28.62 -4.56 -15.85
C LEU A 58 -28.13 -5.71 -14.95
N GLN A 59 -28.80 -6.86 -14.98
CA GLN A 59 -28.37 -8.06 -14.27
C GLN A 59 -27.01 -8.56 -14.78
N ASP A 60 -26.80 -8.57 -16.10
CA ASP A 60 -25.52 -8.95 -16.70
C ASP A 60 -24.39 -7.99 -16.26
N VAL A 61 -24.64 -6.68 -16.29
CA VAL A 61 -23.67 -5.67 -15.81
C VAL A 61 -23.36 -5.87 -14.33
N LEU A 62 -24.39 -6.06 -13.50
CA LEU A 62 -24.23 -6.30 -12.06
C LEU A 62 -23.38 -7.54 -11.79
N ASN A 63 -23.65 -8.65 -12.48
CA ASN A 63 -22.89 -9.89 -12.31
C ASN A 63 -21.43 -9.73 -12.75
N ASN A 64 -21.19 -9.04 -13.86
CA ASN A 64 -19.84 -8.71 -14.31
C ASN A 64 -19.08 -7.84 -13.30
N LEU A 65 -19.74 -6.84 -12.72
CA LEU A 65 -19.14 -5.98 -11.69
C LEU A 65 -18.83 -6.77 -10.42
N ARG A 66 -19.74 -7.64 -9.98
CA ARG A 66 -19.50 -8.53 -8.82
C ARG A 66 -18.30 -9.47 -9.05
N LEU A 67 -18.18 -10.05 -10.24
CA LEU A 67 -17.03 -10.88 -10.60
C LEU A 67 -15.71 -10.08 -10.57
N LYS A 68 -15.71 -8.88 -11.17
CA LYS A 68 -14.54 -7.98 -11.15
C LYS A 68 -14.16 -7.59 -9.73
N GLN A 69 -15.14 -7.24 -8.90
CA GLN A 69 -14.92 -6.90 -7.49
C GLN A 69 -14.32 -8.08 -6.73
N ALA A 70 -14.88 -9.29 -6.86
CA ALA A 70 -14.34 -10.49 -6.21
C ALA A 70 -12.89 -10.78 -6.63
N LYS A 71 -12.58 -10.61 -7.92
CA LYS A 71 -11.21 -10.76 -8.44
C LYS A 71 -10.26 -9.72 -7.83
N GLN A 72 -10.66 -8.44 -7.79
CA GLN A 72 -9.85 -7.37 -7.19
C GLN A 72 -9.61 -7.60 -5.71
N VAL A 73 -10.64 -7.96 -4.94
CA VAL A 73 -10.51 -8.26 -3.51
C VAL A 73 -9.51 -9.40 -3.28
N LYS A 74 -9.58 -10.47 -4.09
CA LYS A 74 -8.64 -11.58 -4.00
C LYS A 74 -7.20 -11.12 -4.32
N GLN A 75 -7.03 -10.38 -5.41
CA GLN A 75 -5.73 -9.86 -5.83
C GLN A 75 -5.11 -8.97 -4.75
N TYR A 76 -5.86 -7.99 -4.21
CA TYR A 76 -5.34 -7.12 -3.15
C TYR A 76 -5.00 -7.88 -1.88
N LYS A 77 -5.76 -8.93 -1.54
CA LYS A 77 -5.45 -9.77 -0.38
C LYS A 77 -4.12 -10.52 -0.58
N GLU A 78 -3.89 -11.07 -1.77
CA GLU A 78 -2.65 -11.77 -2.11
C GLU A 78 -1.45 -10.82 -2.16
N GLU A 79 -1.59 -9.66 -2.80
CA GLU A 79 -0.55 -8.62 -2.87
C GLU A 79 -0.20 -8.11 -1.47
N ASN A 80 -1.19 -7.80 -0.64
CA ASN A 80 -0.94 -7.31 0.72
C ASN A 80 -0.25 -8.37 1.59
N GLN A 81 -0.62 -9.65 1.44
CA GLN A 81 0.06 -10.74 2.14
C GLN A 81 1.53 -10.85 1.70
N SER A 82 1.79 -10.84 0.40
CA SER A 82 3.15 -10.88 -0.15
C SER A 82 4.00 -9.71 0.36
N LEU A 83 3.44 -8.49 0.31
CA LEU A 83 4.13 -7.29 0.78
C LEU A 83 4.42 -7.34 2.29
N MET A 84 3.51 -7.86 3.10
CA MET A 84 3.75 -8.05 4.53
C MET A 84 4.85 -9.07 4.81
N ASP A 85 4.92 -10.16 4.04
CA ASP A 85 5.94 -11.18 4.21
C ASP A 85 7.33 -10.67 3.78
N ASP A 86 7.40 -9.93 2.67
CA ASP A 86 8.62 -9.25 2.24
C ASP A 86 9.07 -8.21 3.25
N TYR A 87 8.15 -7.40 3.79
CA TYR A 87 8.44 -6.42 4.84
C TYR A 87 9.05 -7.10 6.07
N LYS A 88 8.43 -8.18 6.57
CA LYS A 88 8.96 -8.95 7.71
C LYS A 88 10.35 -9.49 7.42
N ARG A 89 10.58 -10.06 6.23
CA ARG A 89 11.89 -10.58 5.82
C ARG A 89 12.95 -9.49 5.82
N ILE A 90 12.67 -8.32 5.23
CA ILE A 90 13.61 -7.21 5.16
C ILE A 90 13.94 -6.67 6.56
N VAL A 91 12.93 -6.55 7.43
CA VAL A 91 13.13 -6.11 8.81
C VAL A 91 14.04 -7.08 9.57
N GLU A 92 13.87 -8.39 9.39
CA GLU A 92 14.73 -9.39 10.04
C GLU A 92 16.17 -9.32 9.51
N GLN A 93 16.34 -9.25 8.18
CA GLN A 93 17.64 -9.07 7.56
C GLN A 93 18.35 -7.80 8.05
N TYR A 94 17.61 -6.70 8.23
CA TYR A 94 18.14 -5.45 8.77
C TYR A 94 18.63 -5.61 10.21
N LYS A 95 17.86 -6.29 11.07
CA LYS A 95 18.27 -6.57 12.46
C LYS A 95 19.52 -7.44 12.52
N GLU A 96 19.59 -8.49 11.70
CA GLU A 96 20.77 -9.33 11.61
C GLU A 96 21.99 -8.56 11.13
N LEU A 97 21.83 -7.70 10.12
CA LEU A 97 22.90 -6.84 9.62
C LEU A 97 23.40 -5.88 10.70
N GLN A 98 22.49 -5.26 11.45
CA GLN A 98 22.86 -4.37 12.56
C GLN A 98 23.63 -5.13 13.66
N LYS A 99 23.20 -6.36 13.99
CA LYS A 99 23.91 -7.22 14.95
C LYS A 99 25.30 -7.57 14.46
N LYS A 100 25.45 -7.93 13.17
CA LYS A 100 26.75 -8.22 12.55
C LYS A 100 27.66 -6.99 12.56
N MET A 101 27.15 -5.81 12.20
CA MET A 101 27.93 -4.57 12.26
C MET A 101 28.49 -4.30 13.66
N ARG A 102 27.66 -4.37 14.71
CA ARG A 102 28.12 -4.17 16.08
C ARG A 102 29.19 -5.19 16.49
N HIS A 103 29.01 -6.45 16.09
CA HIS A 103 29.98 -7.49 16.36
C HIS A 103 31.31 -7.23 15.65
N PHE A 104 31.28 -6.93 14.34
CA PHE A 104 32.48 -6.62 13.58
C PHE A 104 33.19 -5.39 14.10
N SER A 105 32.49 -4.29 14.41
CA SER A 105 33.13 -3.11 15.00
C SER A 105 33.85 -3.41 16.32
N ALA A 106 33.27 -4.26 17.17
CA ALA A 106 33.90 -4.66 18.43
C ALA A 106 35.13 -5.57 18.20
N VAL A 107 35.02 -6.53 17.27
CA VAL A 107 36.12 -7.43 16.91
C VAL A 107 37.26 -6.66 16.26
N ASP A 108 36.97 -5.76 15.33
CA ASP A 108 37.95 -4.93 14.64
C ASP A 108 38.67 -3.98 15.60
N ALA A 109 37.93 -3.35 16.52
CA ALA A 109 38.51 -2.50 17.55
C ALA A 109 39.48 -3.27 18.45
N LYS A 110 39.09 -4.48 18.89
CA LYS A 110 39.96 -5.34 19.68
C LYS A 110 41.18 -5.81 18.90
N MET A 111 41.00 -6.27 17.67
CA MET A 111 42.10 -6.72 16.82
C MET A 111 43.10 -5.59 16.57
N PHE A 112 42.60 -4.37 16.35
CA PHE A 112 43.43 -3.18 16.21
C PHE A 112 44.23 -2.89 17.48
N GLU A 113 43.59 -2.92 18.65
CA GLU A 113 44.25 -2.74 19.94
C GLU A 113 45.32 -3.82 20.20
N ASP A 114 45.00 -5.10 19.97
CA ASP A 114 45.92 -6.22 20.14
C ASP A 114 47.17 -6.08 19.24
N ILE A 115 46.98 -5.75 17.95
CA ILE A 115 48.09 -5.53 17.00
C ILE A 115 48.91 -4.29 17.39
N TRP A 116 48.24 -3.23 17.86
CA TRP A 116 48.92 -2.02 18.30
C TRP A 116 49.85 -2.32 19.48
N LEU A 117 49.34 -2.97 20.51
CA LEU A 117 50.11 -3.31 21.71
C LEU A 117 51.29 -4.22 21.38
N MET A 118 51.10 -5.19 20.48
CA MET A 118 52.18 -6.05 20.01
C MET A 118 53.30 -5.25 19.33
N ASN A 119 52.94 -4.37 18.38
CA ASN A 119 53.92 -3.55 17.66
C ASN A 119 54.61 -2.53 18.58
N GLU A 120 53.87 -1.98 19.54
CA GLU A 120 54.40 -1.04 20.54
C GLU A 120 55.44 -1.72 21.43
N GLU A 121 55.17 -2.94 21.90
CA GLU A 121 56.11 -3.74 22.68
C GLU A 121 57.38 -4.06 21.88
N GLU A 122 57.24 -4.50 20.62
CA GLU A 122 58.39 -4.75 19.73
C GLU A 122 59.24 -3.48 19.52
N MET A 123 58.59 -2.34 19.31
CA MET A 123 59.27 -1.05 19.18
C MET A 123 60.01 -0.65 20.45
N LYS A 124 59.41 -0.79 21.63
CA LYS A 124 60.06 -0.50 22.93
C LYS A 124 61.32 -1.35 23.12
N GLN A 125 61.26 -2.64 22.77
CA GLN A 125 62.42 -3.53 22.84
C GLN A 125 63.54 -3.11 21.87
N LEU A 126 63.20 -2.69 20.65
CA LEU A 126 64.18 -2.18 19.69
C LEU A 126 64.84 -0.88 20.15
N VAL A 127 64.05 0.05 20.71
CA VAL A 127 64.57 1.30 21.28
C VAL A 127 65.52 1.01 22.43
N GLN A 128 65.16 0.10 23.34
CA GLN A 128 66.04 -0.28 24.44
C GLN A 128 67.37 -0.85 23.95
N LYS A 129 67.36 -1.69 22.91
CA LYS A 129 68.60 -2.21 22.28
C LYS A 129 69.44 -1.09 21.66
N ALA A 130 68.79 -0.11 21.00
CA ALA A 130 69.47 1.03 20.42
C ALA A 130 70.12 1.94 21.48
N LEU A 131 69.41 2.20 22.59
CA LEU A 131 69.94 2.97 23.72
C LEU A 131 71.12 2.28 24.39
N GLU A 132 71.06 0.95 24.54
CA GLU A 132 72.18 0.19 25.10
C GLU A 132 73.40 0.25 24.18
N ALA A 133 73.21 0.13 22.86
CA ALA A 133 74.30 0.27 21.90
C ALA A 133 74.91 1.69 21.93
N ASP A 134 74.07 2.73 21.99
CA ASP A 134 74.48 4.14 22.11
C ASP A 134 75.31 4.36 23.38
N ARG A 135 74.82 3.86 24.53
CA ARG A 135 75.55 3.90 25.79
C ARG A 135 76.94 3.26 25.71
N ILE A 136 77.02 2.05 25.13
CA ILE A 136 78.28 1.33 24.97
C ILE A 136 79.26 2.14 24.11
N ILE A 137 78.82 2.72 23.00
CA ILE A 137 79.67 3.54 22.12
C ILE A 137 80.17 4.78 22.87
N GLN A 138 79.26 5.50 23.54
CA GLN A 138 79.57 6.74 24.24
C GLN A 138 80.56 6.53 25.40
N GLU A 139 80.28 5.54 26.26
CA GLU A 139 81.08 5.24 27.45
C GLU A 139 82.40 4.54 27.09
N GLN A 140 82.36 3.49 26.24
CA GLN A 140 83.53 2.63 26.02
C GLN A 140 84.45 3.11 24.89
N GLN A 141 83.89 3.59 23.77
CA GLN A 141 84.69 3.96 22.59
C GLN A 141 85.12 5.43 22.62
N LEU A 142 84.24 6.31 23.08
CA LEU A 142 84.47 7.75 23.07
C LEU A 142 84.95 8.29 24.44
N GLY A 143 84.84 7.50 25.51
CA GLY A 143 85.24 7.90 26.86
C GLY A 143 84.40 9.05 27.44
N MET A 144 83.19 9.27 26.92
CA MET A 144 82.27 10.32 27.35
C MET A 144 81.22 9.74 28.30
N ARG A 145 80.68 10.57 29.20
CA ARG A 145 79.54 10.17 30.03
C ARG A 145 78.28 10.07 29.16
N TRP A 146 77.58 8.94 29.25
CA TRP A 146 76.28 8.79 28.60
C TRP A 146 75.16 9.44 29.44
N GLU A 147 74.27 10.15 28.75
CA GLU A 147 73.06 10.73 29.34
C GLU A 147 71.86 10.22 28.53
N PRO A 148 70.89 9.54 29.17
CA PRO A 148 69.74 9.01 28.46
C PRO A 148 68.87 10.15 27.90
N PRO A 149 68.37 10.01 26.65
CA PRO A 149 67.44 10.97 26.08
C PRO A 149 66.11 10.98 26.83
N GLU A 150 65.36 12.08 26.72
CA GLU A 150 64.02 12.19 27.30
C GLU A 150 63.03 11.33 26.48
N LEU A 151 62.47 10.29 27.11
CA LEU A 151 61.65 9.27 26.44
C LEU A 151 60.21 9.20 26.97
N GLY A 152 59.69 10.30 27.53
CA GLY A 152 58.33 10.31 28.10
C GLY A 152 57.21 9.93 27.12
N PHE A 153 57.48 9.94 25.80
CA PHE A 153 56.54 9.45 24.79
C PHE A 153 56.40 7.91 24.78
N LEU A 154 57.37 7.16 25.30
CA LEU A 154 57.34 5.70 25.41
C LEU A 154 56.52 5.19 26.62
N ASP A 155 56.18 6.08 27.56
CA ASP A 155 55.38 5.73 28.74
C ASP A 155 53.91 5.49 28.41
N ASN A 156 53.47 5.85 27.21
CA ASN A 156 52.12 5.58 26.76
C ASN A 156 51.91 4.06 26.58
N VAL A 157 50.66 3.60 26.69
CA VAL A 157 50.29 2.22 26.40
C VAL A 157 48.99 2.22 25.62
N GLY A 158 49.03 1.65 24.42
CA GLY A 158 47.88 1.51 23.55
C GLY A 158 47.71 2.64 22.53
N PRO A 159 46.68 2.53 21.68
CA PRO A 159 46.47 3.46 20.58
C PRO A 159 46.25 4.88 21.08
N LEU A 160 46.84 5.85 20.39
CA LEU A 160 46.51 7.25 20.58
C LEU A 160 45.07 7.47 20.13
N LEU A 161 44.12 7.34 21.07
CA LEU A 161 42.75 7.74 20.85
C LEU A 161 42.76 9.25 20.58
N ALA A 162 42.77 9.62 19.31
CA ALA A 162 42.45 10.98 18.89
C ALA A 162 41.13 11.30 19.58
N LYS A 163 41.12 12.27 20.51
CA LYS A 163 39.93 12.71 21.23
C LYS A 163 38.78 12.71 20.25
N GLN A 164 37.89 11.72 20.37
CA GLN A 164 36.74 11.62 19.49
C GLN A 164 35.99 12.93 19.72
N LYS A 165 36.07 13.87 18.77
CA LYS A 165 35.05 14.91 18.67
C LYS A 165 33.75 14.13 18.62
N ASP A 166 32.87 14.33 19.59
CA ASP A 166 31.57 13.66 19.71
C ASP A 166 30.87 13.66 18.36
N GLN A 167 31.09 12.60 17.56
CA GLN A 167 30.39 12.42 16.30
C GLN A 167 29.04 11.88 16.72
N LYS A 168 28.01 12.74 16.61
CA LYS A 168 26.62 12.35 16.83
C LYS A 168 26.39 11.02 16.09
N PRO A 169 25.90 9.97 16.77
CA PRO A 169 25.70 8.69 16.12
C PRO A 169 24.77 8.87 14.92
N ALA A 170 25.09 8.23 13.79
CA ALA A 170 24.39 8.42 12.51
C ALA A 170 22.86 8.20 12.61
N ILE A 171 22.41 7.43 13.60
CA ILE A 171 21.00 7.22 13.94
C ILE A 171 20.33 8.52 14.40
N THR A 172 21.00 9.33 15.21
CA THR A 172 20.47 10.63 15.68
C THR A 172 20.38 11.64 14.55
N VAL A 173 21.36 11.64 13.65
CA VAL A 173 21.35 12.48 12.43
C VAL A 173 20.21 12.06 11.49
N ALA A 174 20.01 10.75 11.30
CA ALA A 174 18.92 10.23 10.48
C ALA A 174 17.53 10.51 11.08
N GLN A 175 17.39 10.43 12.41
CA GLN A 175 16.14 10.79 13.09
C GLN A 175 15.83 12.29 12.97
N GLU A 176 16.80 13.19 13.15
CA GLU A 176 16.63 14.64 12.97
C GLU A 176 16.13 14.98 11.56
N VAL A 177 16.72 14.38 10.52
CA VAL A 177 16.31 14.59 9.12
C VAL A 177 14.91 14.08 8.84
N MET A 178 14.55 12.91 9.39
CA MET A 178 13.22 12.31 9.20
C MET A 178 12.11 13.05 9.97
N SER A 179 12.44 13.68 11.10
CA SER A 179 11.50 14.49 11.89
C SER A 179 11.34 15.95 11.42
N SER A 180 12.12 16.38 10.42
CA SER A 180 12.12 17.76 9.90
C SER A 180 11.20 17.98 8.68
N ASN A 181 10.33 17.01 8.33
CA ASN A 181 9.33 17.11 7.27
C ASN A 181 7.90 17.10 7.82
#